data_AF-A0A2N8M1N8-F1
#
_entry.id   AF-A0A2N8M1N8-F1
#
_cell.length_a   1.000
_cell.length_b   1.000
_cell.length_c   1.000
_cell.angle_alpha   90.00
_cell.angle_beta   90.00
_cell.angle_gamma   90.00
#
_symmetry.space_group_name_H-M   'P 1'
#
loop_
_entity.id
_entity.type
_entity.pdbx_description
1 polymer ?
#
loop_
_entity_poly.entity_id
_entity_poly.type
_entity_poly.pdbx_seq_one_letter_code
_entity_poly.pdbx_strand_id
1 'polypeptide(L)'
;MPVYNIASRQPLSYDARRRTADAIADIHCGLTGAPPEFVNVIFMHGHPLKGGHDLNVICNVRSGGNRNAELTETLRQKIREGVAVSAGIVLDKVEATLVGFPASWAMEGGEILPEPGEEDSWLARSQG
;
A
#
# COMPACT_ATOMS: atom_id res chain seq x y z
N MET A 1 5.16 -7.88 1.19
CA MET A 1 5.32 -7.03 0.01
C MET A 1 3.96 -6.55 -0.47
N PRO A 2 3.44 -5.44 0.07
CA PRO A 2 2.23 -4.81 -0.46
C PRO A 2 2.51 -4.08 -1.78
N VAL A 3 1.51 -4.05 -2.67
CA VAL A 3 1.51 -3.21 -3.87
C VAL A 3 0.37 -2.20 -3.78
N TYR A 4 0.72 -0.93 -3.56
CA TYR A 4 -0.19 0.19 -3.54
C TYR A 4 -0.35 0.76 -4.95
N ASN A 5 -1.54 0.56 -5.51
CA ASN A 5 -1.94 1.15 -6.79
C ASN A 5 -2.62 2.48 -6.53
N ILE A 6 -2.01 3.56 -7.03
CA ILE A 6 -2.53 4.92 -6.94
C ILE A 6 -3.03 5.32 -8.32
N ALA A 7 -4.35 5.42 -8.46
CA ALA A 7 -4.99 5.90 -9.67
C ALA A 7 -5.42 7.36 -9.47
N SER A 8 -5.02 8.25 -10.37
CA SER A 8 -5.42 9.65 -10.36
C SER A 8 -6.05 10.10 -11.67
N ARG A 9 -6.95 11.08 -11.60
CA ARG A 9 -7.54 11.69 -12.81
C ARG A 9 -6.53 12.47 -13.63
N GLN A 10 -5.65 13.19 -12.93
CA GLN A 10 -4.59 14.02 -13.49
C GLN A 10 -3.22 13.54 -12.99
N PRO A 11 -2.14 13.75 -13.74
CA PRO A 11 -0.81 13.36 -13.27
C PRO A 11 -0.40 14.16 -12.03
N LEU A 12 0.13 13.46 -11.03
CA LEU A 12 0.78 14.08 -9.88
C LEU A 12 2.20 14.55 -10.28
N SER A 13 2.66 15.64 -9.67
CA SER A 13 4.05 16.08 -9.81
C SER A 13 5.01 15.02 -9.27
N TYR A 14 6.26 15.04 -9.73
CA TYR A 14 7.28 14.12 -9.21
C TYR A 14 7.43 14.23 -7.68
N ASP A 15 7.48 15.44 -7.15
CA ASP A 15 7.59 15.67 -5.70
C ASP A 15 6.38 15.16 -4.91
N ALA A 16 5.17 15.31 -5.46
CA ALA A 16 3.96 14.76 -4.86
C ALA A 16 4.01 13.22 -4.85
N ARG A 17 4.46 12.60 -5.95
CA ARG A 17 4.63 11.14 -6.01
C ARG A 17 5.65 10.65 -5.00
N ARG A 18 6.82 11.29 -4.93
CA ARG A 18 7.88 10.93 -3.98
C ARG A 18 7.37 11.00 -2.53
N ARG A 19 6.83 12.15 -2.12
CA ARG A 19 6.28 12.33 -0.76
C ARG A 19 5.16 11.32 -0.44
N THR A 20 4.35 10.96 -1.43
CA THR A 20 3.26 10.00 -1.26
C THR A 20 3.77 8.57 -1.12
N ALA A 21 4.79 8.19 -1.90
CA ALA A 21 5.43 6.89 -1.73
C ALA A 21 6.10 6.77 -0.36
N ASP A 22 6.85 7.79 0.05
CA ASP A 22 7.49 7.86 1.37
C ASP A 22 6.45 7.71 2.49
N ALA A 23 5.36 8.49 2.44
CA ALA A 23 4.29 8.43 3.45
C ALA A 23 3.59 7.06 3.51
N ILE A 24 3.33 6.42 2.37
CA ILE A 24 2.75 5.09 2.33
C ILE A 24 3.68 4.05 2.95
N ALA A 25 4.98 4.10 2.63
CA ALA A 25 5.98 3.20 3.20
C ALA A 25 6.06 3.38 4.71
N ASP A 26 6.19 4.60 5.21
CA ASP A 26 6.28 4.89 6.64
C ASP A 26 5.05 4.40 7.41
N ILE A 27 3.85 4.70 6.91
CA ILE A 27 2.59 4.29 7.54
C ILE A 27 2.45 2.76 7.52
N HIS A 28 2.73 2.11 6.39
CA HIS A 28 2.60 0.65 6.28
C HIS A 28 3.58 -0.04 7.21
N CYS A 29 4.86 0.34 7.18
CA CYS A 29 5.90 -0.27 8.00
C CYS A 29 5.64 -0.01 9.49
N GLY A 30 5.27 1.21 9.85
CA GLY A 30 4.98 1.58 11.24
C GLY A 30 3.82 0.80 11.86
N LEU A 31 2.80 0.45 11.08
CA LEU A 31 1.65 -0.33 11.58
C LEU A 31 1.87 -1.85 11.47
N THR A 32 2.57 -2.33 10.45
CA THR A 32 2.64 -3.78 10.16
C THR A 32 3.95 -4.44 10.59
N GLY A 33 4.99 -3.66 10.87
CA GLY A 33 6.36 -4.14 11.08
C GLY A 33 7.02 -4.70 9.81
N ALA A 34 6.39 -4.55 8.64
CA ALA A 34 6.99 -5.00 7.38
C ALA A 34 8.24 -4.15 7.03
N PRO A 35 9.27 -4.75 6.43
CA PRO A 35 10.43 -4.02 5.92
C PRO A 35 10.05 -2.99 4.83
N PRO A 36 10.65 -1.79 4.78
CA PRO A 36 10.35 -0.76 3.78
C PRO A 36 10.60 -1.20 2.32
N GLU A 37 11.61 -2.01 2.07
CA GLU A 37 11.97 -2.55 0.75
C GLU A 37 10.86 -3.39 0.12
N PHE A 38 9.86 -3.80 0.91
CA PHE A 38 8.73 -4.57 0.46
C PHE A 38 7.54 -3.73 -0.01
N VAL A 39 7.55 -2.43 0.25
CA VAL A 39 6.44 -1.56 -0.09
C VAL A 39 6.62 -1.05 -1.52
N ASN A 40 5.77 -1.55 -2.41
CA ASN A 40 5.73 -1.09 -3.80
C ASN A 40 4.61 -0.07 -3.99
N VAL A 41 4.91 1.06 -4.62
CA VAL A 41 3.93 2.12 -4.91
C VAL A 41 3.94 2.45 -6.40
N ILE A 42 2.80 2.23 -7.05
CA ILE A 42 2.64 2.40 -8.50
C ILE A 42 1.66 3.54 -8.75
N PHE A 43 2.12 4.55 -9.49
CA PHE A 43 1.29 5.71 -9.87
C PHE A 43 0.78 5.56 -11.30
N MET A 44 -0.54 5.58 -11.45
CA MET A 44 -1.26 5.60 -12.71
C MET A 44 -2.08 6.89 -12.80
N HIS A 45 -2.12 7.51 -13.98
CA HIS A 45 -2.88 8.74 -14.22
C HIS A 45 -3.79 8.61 -15.44
N GLY A 46 -4.76 9.51 -15.58
CA GLY A 46 -5.74 9.47 -16.67
C GLY A 46 -6.85 8.43 -16.45
N HIS A 47 -7.02 7.95 -15.21
CA HIS A 47 -8.05 6.95 -14.90
C HIS A 47 -9.38 7.62 -14.53
N PRO A 48 -10.52 7.18 -15.10
CA PRO A 48 -11.83 7.71 -14.75
C PRO A 48 -12.25 7.20 -13.36
N LEU A 49 -12.22 8.09 -12.36
CA LEU A 49 -12.72 7.80 -11.02
C LEU A 49 -14.19 8.19 -10.86
N LYS A 50 -14.97 7.32 -10.20
CA LYS A 50 -16.37 7.56 -9.81
C LYS A 50 -16.43 8.25 -8.44
N GLY A 51 -17.62 8.68 -8.01
CA GLY A 51 -17.82 9.28 -6.68
C GLY A 51 -17.26 10.70 -6.51
N GLY A 52 -16.72 11.30 -7.58
CA GLY A 52 -16.15 12.65 -7.52
C GLY A 52 -14.77 12.71 -6.86
N HIS A 53 -14.08 11.57 -6.72
CA HIS A 53 -12.71 11.48 -6.22
C HIS A 53 -11.70 11.86 -7.31
N ASP A 54 -10.58 12.45 -6.88
CA ASP A 54 -9.46 12.84 -7.76
C ASP A 54 -8.33 11.81 -7.70
N LEU A 55 -8.28 11.02 -6.63
CA LEU A 55 -7.29 9.98 -6.39
C LEU A 55 -7.93 8.78 -5.65
N ASN A 56 -7.59 7.57 -6.08
CA ASN A 56 -7.96 6.33 -5.42
C ASN A 56 -6.71 5.48 -5.13
N VAL A 57 -6.69 4.85 -3.96
CA VAL A 57 -5.64 3.94 -3.51
C VAL A 57 -6.22 2.55 -3.33
N ILE A 58 -5.61 1.55 -3.99
CA ILE A 58 -6.00 0.15 -3.84
C ILE A 58 -4.77 -0.65 -3.42
N CYS A 59 -4.89 -1.45 -2.37
CA CYS A 59 -3.83 -2.35 -1.93
C CYS A 59 -4.41 -3.63 -1.33
N ASN A 60 -3.75 -4.74 -1.60
CA ASN A 60 -3.98 -5.99 -0.89
C ASN A 60 -2.98 -6.09 0.27
N VAL A 61 -3.48 -6.40 1.47
CA VAL A 61 -2.67 -6.54 2.69
C VAL A 61 -2.64 -8.00 3.09
N ARG A 62 -1.47 -8.59 3.30
CA ARG A 62 -1.36 -9.96 3.78
C ARG A 62 -1.99 -10.07 5.17
N SER A 63 -3.00 -10.92 5.30
CA SER A 63 -3.64 -11.28 6.57
C SER A 63 -2.78 -12.30 7.32
N GLY A 64 -2.89 -12.31 8.66
CA GLY A 64 -2.14 -13.22 9.52
C GLY A 64 -1.23 -12.48 10.52
N GLY A 65 -0.76 -13.19 11.54
CA GLY A 65 0.02 -12.59 12.63
C GLY A 65 -0.74 -11.43 13.31
N ASN A 66 -0.15 -10.24 13.33
CA ASN A 66 -0.78 -9.02 13.86
C ASN A 66 -1.75 -8.33 12.88
N ARG A 67 -1.80 -8.76 11.60
CA ARG A 67 -2.56 -8.10 10.53
C ARG A 67 -3.99 -8.64 10.47
N ASN A 68 -4.80 -8.25 11.46
CA ASN A 68 -6.23 -8.56 11.52
C ASN A 68 -7.08 -7.49 10.80
N ALA A 69 -8.41 -7.67 10.80
CA ALA A 69 -9.33 -6.74 10.14
C ALA A 69 -9.29 -5.32 10.72
N GLU A 70 -9.13 -5.20 12.04
CA GLU A 70 -9.05 -3.90 12.73
C GLU A 70 -7.78 -3.13 12.35
N LEU A 71 -6.63 -3.81 12.31
CA LEU A 71 -5.38 -3.23 11.84
C LEU A 71 -5.48 -2.84 10.36
N THR A 72 -6.10 -3.68 9.53
CA THR A 72 -6.29 -3.38 8.11
C THR A 72 -7.15 -2.14 7.90
N GLU A 73 -8.22 -1.97 8.67
CA GLU A 73 -9.06 -0.77 8.63
C GLU A 73 -8.31 0.47 9.14
N THR A 74 -7.56 0.34 10.22
CA THR A 74 -6.70 1.43 10.74
C THR A 74 -5.67 1.85 9.69
N LEU A 75 -5.03 0.89 9.04
CA LEU A 75 -4.09 1.13 7.95
C LEU A 75 -4.77 1.81 6.77
N ARG A 76 -5.98 1.40 6.39
CA ARG A 76 -6.76 2.03 5.32
C ARG A 76 -7.02 3.51 5.59
N GLN A 77 -7.43 3.85 6.81
CA GLN A 77 -7.68 5.23 7.23
C GLN A 77 -6.39 6.06 7.22
N LYS A 78 -5.31 5.54 7.79
CA LYS A 78 -4.02 6.24 7.82
C LYS A 78 -3.43 6.46 6.43
N ILE A 79 -3.52 5.47 5.56
CA ILE A 79 -3.09 5.61 4.16
C ILE A 79 -3.91 6.70 3.45
N ARG A 80 -5.24 6.72 3.63
CA ARG A 80 -6.10 7.76 3.06
C ARG A 80 -5.67 9.17 3.51
N GLU A 81 -5.46 9.35 4.80
CA GLU A 81 -5.01 10.62 5.41
C GLU A 81 -3.62 11.03 4.90
N GLY A 82 -2.66 10.11 4.95
CA GLY A 82 -1.28 10.34 4.55
C GLY A 82 -1.18 10.73 3.08
N VAL A 83 -1.90 10.00 2.21
CA VAL A 83 -1.94 10.27 0.77
C VAL A 83 -2.57 11.62 0.46
N ALA A 84 -3.65 12.00 1.16
CA ALA A 84 -4.26 13.33 0.97
C ALA A 84 -3.25 14.45 1.26
N VAL A 85 -2.55 14.38 2.39
CA VAL A 85 -1.55 15.37 2.80
C VAL A 85 -0.34 15.38 1.86
N SER A 86 0.21 14.20 1.53
CA SER A 86 1.41 14.09 0.70
C SER A 86 1.15 14.43 -0.77
N ALA A 87 -0.03 14.12 -1.30
CA ALA A 87 -0.40 14.46 -2.68
C ALA A 87 -0.90 15.91 -2.81
N GLY A 88 -1.25 16.58 -1.70
CA GLY A 88 -1.85 17.91 -1.72
C GLY A 88 -3.30 17.90 -2.23
N ILE A 89 -4.03 16.83 -1.92
CA ILE A 89 -5.42 16.61 -2.35
C ILE A 89 -6.33 16.70 -1.12
N VAL A 90 -7.52 17.28 -1.28
CA VAL A 90 -8.52 17.34 -0.21
C VAL A 90 -8.92 15.91 0.19
N LEU A 91 -9.00 15.61 1.49
CA LEU A 91 -9.25 14.27 2.00
C LEU A 91 -10.53 13.61 1.43
N ASP A 92 -11.58 14.39 1.20
CA ASP A 92 -12.85 13.92 0.61
C ASP A 92 -12.72 13.54 -0.87
N LYS A 93 -11.64 13.99 -1.53
CA LYS A 93 -11.29 13.63 -2.90
C LYS A 93 -10.36 12.41 -2.98
N VAL A 94 -10.00 11.82 -1.85
CA VAL A 94 -9.17 10.62 -1.77
C VAL A 94 -9.98 9.43 -1.26
N GLU A 95 -10.02 8.39 -2.08
CA GLU A 95 -10.56 7.08 -1.71
C GLU A 95 -9.42 6.09 -1.41
N ALA A 96 -9.62 5.20 -0.45
CA ALA A 96 -8.68 4.13 -0.16
C ALA A 96 -9.43 2.83 0.15
N THR A 97 -9.07 1.78 -0.57
CA THR A 97 -9.59 0.42 -0.42
C THR A 97 -8.43 -0.53 -0.13
N LEU A 98 -8.43 -1.10 1.08
CA LEU A 98 -7.46 -2.12 1.48
C LEU A 98 -8.20 -3.42 1.78
N VAL A 99 -7.72 -4.53 1.21
CA VAL A 99 -8.34 -5.85 1.36
C VAL A 99 -7.32 -6.84 1.90
N GLY A 100 -7.69 -7.53 2.98
CA GLY A 100 -6.90 -8.61 3.55
C GLY A 100 -6.90 -9.86 2.65
N PHE A 101 -5.77 -10.55 2.50
CA PHE A 101 -5.68 -11.81 1.77
C PHE A 101 -4.66 -12.79 2.41
N PRO A 102 -4.86 -14.12 2.32
CA PRO A 102 -3.88 -15.10 2.82
C PRO A 102 -2.53 -15.01 2.08
N ALA A 103 -1.40 -15.11 2.77
CA ALA A 103 -0.08 -15.02 2.15
C ALA A 103 0.13 -16.02 1.00
N SER A 104 -0.42 -17.23 1.16
CA SER A 104 -0.40 -18.31 0.16
C SER A 104 -1.05 -17.99 -1.19
N TRP A 105 -1.78 -16.87 -1.32
CA TRP A 105 -2.44 -16.45 -2.57
C TRP A 105 -1.59 -15.50 -3.41
N ALA A 106 -0.42 -15.09 -2.92
CA ALA A 106 0.48 -14.21 -3.66
C ALA A 106 1.87 -14.81 -3.78
N MET A 107 2.56 -14.35 -4.82
CA MET A 107 3.91 -14.75 -5.17
C MET A 107 4.70 -13.49 -5.53
N GLU A 108 5.97 -13.45 -5.13
CA GLU A 108 6.92 -12.43 -5.54
C GLU A 108 8.28 -13.07 -5.81
N GLY A 109 8.96 -12.64 -6.88
CA GLY A 109 10.22 -13.25 -7.29
C GLY A 109 10.12 -14.74 -7.68
N GLY A 110 8.91 -15.24 -7.98
CA GLY A 110 8.68 -16.66 -8.28
C GLY A 110 8.37 -17.54 -7.07
N GLU A 111 8.38 -16.98 -5.85
CA GLU A 111 8.17 -17.70 -4.59
C GLU A 111 6.88 -17.26 -3.89
N ILE A 112 6.16 -18.20 -3.27
CA ILE A 112 4.97 -17.89 -2.47
C ILE A 112 5.37 -16.99 -1.30
N LEU A 113 4.57 -15.96 -1.02
CA LEU A 113 4.87 -15.03 0.06
C LEU A 113 4.81 -15.74 1.44
N PRO A 114 5.71 -15.37 2.37
CA PRO A 114 5.70 -15.93 3.71
C PRO A 114 4.53 -15.36 4.52
N GLU A 115 4.15 -16.08 5.58
CA GLU A 115 3.22 -15.56 6.57
C GLU A 115 3.81 -14.30 7.24
N PRO A 116 2.97 -13.34 7.69
CA PRO A 116 3.44 -12.17 8.43
C PRO A 116 4.29 -12.55 9.65
N GLY A 117 5.54 -12.08 9.69
CA GLY A 117 6.54 -12.38 10.71
C GLY A 117 7.66 -13.32 10.24
N GLU A 118 7.51 -13.99 9.09
CA GLU A 118 8.50 -14.94 8.55
C GLU A 118 9.37 -14.36 7.42
N GLU A 119 9.30 -13.03 7.22
CA GLU A 119 9.98 -12.31 6.14
C GLU A 119 11.49 -12.54 6.06
N ASP A 120 12.21 -12.56 7.19
CA ASP A 120 13.67 -12.72 7.22
C ASP A 120 14.12 -14.08 6.66
N SER A 121 13.43 -15.15 7.07
CA SER A 121 13.74 -16.51 6.63
C SER A 121 13.46 -16.70 5.13
N TRP A 122 12.46 -16.00 4.61
CA TRP A 122 12.10 -16.03 3.20
C TRP A 122 13.11 -15.28 2.34
N LEU A 123 13.54 -14.08 2.78
CA LEU A 123 14.59 -13.29 2.13
C LEU A 123 15.91 -14.02 2.01
N ALA A 124 16.31 -14.73 3.08
CA ALA A 124 17.55 -15.49 3.08
C ALA A 124 17.57 -16.61 2.02
N ARG A 125 16.40 -17.14 1.63
CA ARG A 125 16.28 -18.19 0.60
C ARG A 125 16.14 -17.63 -0.82
N SER A 126 15.50 -16.47 -0.98
CA SER A 126 15.21 -15.89 -2.31
C SER A 126 16.38 -15.11 -2.93
N GLN A 127 17.48 -14.90 -2.20
CA GLN A 127 18.72 -14.32 -2.71
C GLN A 127 19.79 -15.34 -3.15
N GLY A 128 19.44 -16.63 -3.26
CA GLY A 128 20.30 -17.69 -3.82
C GLY A 128 19.95 -18.01 -5.26
#